data_AF-A0A2S8BP69-F1
#
_entry.id   AF-A0A2S8BP69-F1
#
_cell.length_a   1.000
_cell.length_b   1.000
_cell.length_c   1.000
_cell.angle_alpha   90.00
_cell.angle_beta   90.00
_cell.angle_gamma   90.00
#
_symmetry.space_group_name_H-M   'P 1'
#
loop_
_entity.id
_entity.type
_entity.pdbx_description
1 polymer ?
#
loop_
_entity_poly.entity_id
_entity_poly.type
_entity_poly.pdbx_seq_one_letter_code
_entity_poly.pdbx_strand_id
1 'polypeptide(L)'
;MTTESVSVGGMTLPAGTPVRLCMAAVNRDGSDPTSTDDLVMDGKLHRHWGFGGGPHRCLGSHLARLELTVVVEEWLQRIPEFELVPGYTPEIAFPAMTFALKTLPLQWA
;
A
#
# COMPACT_ATOMS: atom_id res chain seq x y z
N MET A 1 -17.50 0.20 -12.41
CA MET A 1 -18.42 -0.59 -13.26
C MET A 1 -18.12 -0.25 -14.71
N THR A 2 -18.12 -1.21 -15.62
CA THR A 2 -17.94 -0.94 -17.05
C THR A 2 -19.13 -0.16 -17.60
N THR A 3 -18.87 0.84 -18.46
CA THR A 3 -19.92 1.65 -19.13
C THR A 3 -20.35 1.04 -20.45
N GLU A 4 -19.51 0.20 -21.05
CA GLU A 4 -19.74 -0.50 -22.31
C GLU A 4 -19.04 -1.87 -22.27
N SER A 5 -19.27 -2.69 -23.32
CA SER A 5 -18.53 -3.94 -23.47
C SER A 5 -17.06 -3.65 -23.77
N VAL A 6 -16.14 -4.25 -23.03
CA VAL A 6 -14.70 -3.97 -23.16
C VAL A 6 -13.87 -5.23 -22.99
N SER A 7 -12.83 -5.39 -23.81
CA SER A 7 -11.85 -6.48 -23.68
C SER A 7 -10.62 -6.02 -22.89
N VAL A 8 -10.30 -6.72 -21.79
CA VAL A 8 -9.16 -6.44 -20.90
C VAL A 8 -8.50 -7.75 -20.50
N GLY A 9 -7.17 -7.85 -20.66
CA GLY A 9 -6.41 -9.03 -20.23
C GLY A 9 -6.87 -10.34 -20.88
N GLY A 10 -7.31 -10.30 -22.14
CA GLY A 10 -7.85 -11.47 -22.85
C GLY A 10 -9.28 -11.87 -22.49
N MET A 11 -9.92 -11.15 -21.55
CA MET A 11 -11.33 -11.35 -21.17
C MET A 11 -12.22 -10.25 -21.74
N THR A 12 -13.43 -10.59 -22.17
CA THR A 12 -14.45 -9.60 -22.56
C THR A 12 -15.44 -9.41 -21.43
N LEU A 13 -15.54 -8.17 -20.94
CA LEU A 13 -16.44 -7.76 -19.86
C LEU A 13 -17.65 -7.04 -20.45
N PRO A 14 -18.89 -7.52 -20.24
CA PRO A 14 -20.10 -6.79 -20.64
C PRO A 14 -20.23 -5.43 -19.96
N ALA A 15 -21.05 -4.53 -20.52
CA ALA A 15 -21.48 -3.31 -19.84
C ALA A 15 -22.16 -3.63 -18.49
N GLY A 16 -21.98 -2.77 -17.48
CA GLY A 16 -22.56 -2.98 -16.15
C GLY A 16 -21.78 -3.95 -15.25
N THR A 17 -20.60 -4.44 -15.69
CA THR A 17 -19.77 -5.37 -14.91
C THR A 17 -19.04 -4.63 -13.77
N PRO A 18 -19.16 -5.06 -12.49
CA PRO A 18 -18.35 -4.51 -11.42
C PRO A 18 -16.89 -4.95 -11.59
N VAL A 19 -15.96 -3.99 -11.52
CA VAL A 19 -14.52 -4.22 -11.66
C VAL A 19 -13.85 -3.72 -10.39
N ARG A 20 -13.04 -4.58 -9.78
CA ARG A 20 -12.17 -4.24 -8.65
C ARG A 20 -10.73 -4.45 -9.07
N LEU A 21 -9.90 -3.43 -8.89
CA LEU A 21 -8.46 -3.53 -9.10
C LEU A 21 -7.80 -3.98 -7.80
N CYS A 22 -7.16 -5.14 -7.82
CA CYS A 22 -6.36 -5.64 -6.70
C CYS A 22 -4.98 -4.97 -6.71
N MET A 23 -4.91 -3.69 -6.35
CA MET A 23 -3.68 -2.88 -6.44
C MET A 23 -2.50 -3.49 -5.66
N ALA A 24 -2.78 -4.20 -4.56
CA ALA A 24 -1.76 -4.91 -3.81
C ALA A 24 -1.10 -6.04 -4.64
N ALA A 25 -1.88 -6.77 -5.43
CA ALA A 25 -1.36 -7.84 -6.30
C ALA A 25 -0.51 -7.28 -7.45
N VAL A 26 -0.85 -6.10 -7.98
CA VAL A 26 -0.05 -5.44 -9.02
C VAL A 26 1.36 -5.09 -8.52
N ASN A 27 1.52 -4.76 -7.23
CA ASN A 27 2.84 -4.51 -6.66
C ASN A 27 3.60 -5.81 -6.32
N ARG A 28 3.11 -6.99 -6.73
CA ARG A 28 3.65 -8.31 -6.41
C ARG A 28 3.69 -9.26 -7.62
N ASP A 29 3.41 -8.75 -8.82
CA ASP A 29 3.18 -9.57 -10.01
C ASP A 29 4.46 -9.98 -10.76
N GLY A 30 5.63 -9.57 -10.27
CA GLY A 30 6.93 -9.83 -10.89
C GLY A 30 7.18 -9.03 -12.18
N SER A 31 6.37 -8.01 -12.48
CA SER A 31 6.49 -7.23 -13.71
C SER A 31 7.71 -6.30 -13.73
N ASP A 32 8.28 -5.98 -12.57
CA ASP A 32 9.47 -5.16 -12.42
C ASP A 32 10.30 -5.55 -11.17
N PRO A 33 11.53 -5.03 -10.99
CA PRO A 33 12.41 -5.38 -9.87
C PRO A 33 11.86 -5.07 -8.47
N THR A 34 10.78 -4.29 -8.39
CA THR A 34 10.17 -3.83 -7.12
C THR A 34 8.82 -4.49 -6.86
N SER A 35 8.27 -5.18 -7.86
CA SER A 35 7.00 -5.91 -7.79
C SER A 35 7.22 -7.34 -7.32
N THR A 36 7.91 -7.51 -6.19
CA THR A 36 8.30 -8.81 -5.62
C THR A 36 7.67 -9.02 -4.24
N ASP A 37 7.71 -10.24 -3.72
CA ASP A 37 7.24 -10.52 -2.36
C ASP A 37 8.17 -9.99 -1.26
N ASP A 38 9.38 -9.57 -1.64
CA ASP A 38 10.41 -9.10 -0.74
C ASP A 38 10.27 -7.61 -0.40
N LEU A 39 10.78 -7.23 0.77
CA LEU A 39 10.87 -5.84 1.18
C LEU A 39 12.17 -5.22 0.62
N VAL A 40 12.04 -4.27 -0.30
CA VAL A 40 13.17 -3.52 -0.88
C VAL A 40 13.35 -2.18 -0.17
N MET A 41 14.39 -2.05 0.65
CA MET A 41 14.76 -0.82 1.38
C MET A 41 16.12 -0.26 0.95
N ASP A 42 16.27 0.06 -0.34
CA ASP A 42 17.52 0.57 -0.93
C ASP A 42 17.62 2.11 -0.95
N GLY A 43 16.69 2.80 -0.28
CA GLY A 43 16.63 4.26 -0.21
C GLY A 43 16.17 4.95 -1.50
N LYS A 44 15.72 4.20 -2.51
CA LYS A 44 15.26 4.76 -3.79
C LYS A 44 13.74 4.90 -3.83
N LEU A 45 13.28 5.80 -4.70
CA LEU A 45 11.87 5.94 -4.99
C LEU A 45 11.43 4.86 -5.97
N HIS A 46 10.57 3.95 -5.50
CA HIS A 46 9.97 2.90 -6.32
C HIS A 46 8.60 3.33 -6.85
N ARG A 47 8.30 2.94 -8.08
CA ARG A 47 6.93 3.07 -8.61
C ARG A 47 6.07 2.01 -7.93
N HIS A 48 4.94 2.43 -7.38
CA HIS A 48 3.96 1.53 -6.79
C HIS A 48 2.55 2.09 -7.01
N TRP A 49 1.57 1.21 -6.90
CA TRP A 49 0.16 1.50 -7.17
C TRP A 49 -0.64 1.88 -5.91
N GLY A 50 0.02 2.03 -4.76
CA GLY A 50 -0.63 2.36 -3.49
C GLY A 50 -1.39 3.70 -3.47
N PHE A 51 -1.03 4.64 -4.35
CA PHE A 51 -1.73 5.92 -4.54
C PHE A 51 -2.58 5.98 -5.82
N GLY A 52 -2.82 4.84 -6.45
CA GLY A 52 -3.47 4.77 -7.77
C GLY A 52 -2.65 5.42 -8.88
N GLY A 53 -3.29 5.62 -10.03
CA GLY A 53 -2.68 6.21 -11.22
C GLY A 53 -3.70 6.88 -12.14
N GLY A 54 -3.20 7.58 -13.15
CA GLY A 54 -4.04 8.28 -14.12
C GLY A 54 -4.82 9.48 -13.52
N PRO A 55 -5.97 9.84 -14.11
CA PRO A 55 -6.77 10.99 -13.69
C PRO A 55 -7.27 10.95 -12.25
N HIS A 56 -7.33 9.76 -11.64
CA HIS A 56 -7.78 9.55 -10.26
C HIS A 56 -6.63 9.25 -9.30
N ARG A 57 -5.38 9.57 -9.67
CA ARG A 57 -4.25 9.47 -8.76
C ARG A 57 -4.54 10.27 -7.49
N CYS A 58 -4.17 9.71 -6.33
CA CYS A 58 -4.43 10.31 -5.03
C CYS A 58 -3.86 11.75 -4.95
N LEU A 59 -4.77 12.71 -4.79
CA LEU A 59 -4.46 14.12 -4.60
C LEU A 59 -3.55 14.34 -3.37
N GLY A 60 -3.79 13.58 -2.30
CA GLY A 60 -3.03 13.64 -1.06
C GLY A 60 -1.68 12.92 -1.08
N SER A 61 -1.25 12.33 -2.20
CA SER A 61 -0.04 11.50 -2.24
C SER A 61 1.25 12.23 -1.86
N HIS A 62 1.34 13.53 -2.14
CA HIS A 62 2.48 14.35 -1.72
C HIS A 62 2.42 14.70 -0.23
N LEU A 63 1.24 15.08 0.28
CA LEU A 63 1.03 15.38 1.69
C LEU A 63 1.31 14.14 2.55
N ALA A 64 0.74 12.98 2.20
CA ALA A 64 0.94 11.74 2.95
C ALA A 64 2.43 11.32 3.01
N ARG A 65 3.21 11.56 1.95
CA ARG A 65 4.66 11.31 1.97
C ARG A 65 5.38 12.26 2.92
N LEU A 66 5.04 13.54 2.89
CA LEU A 66 5.62 14.53 3.79
C LEU A 66 5.29 14.21 5.25
N GLU A 67 4.03 13.88 5.55
CA GLU A 67 3.60 13.46 6.89
C GLU A 67 4.38 12.23 7.37
N LEU A 68 4.53 11.20 6.53
CA LEU A 68 5.31 10.00 6.87
C LEU A 68 6.79 10.31 7.09
N THR A 69 7.40 11.16 6.25
CA THR A 69 8.78 11.60 6.45
C THR A 69 8.94 12.27 7.80
N VAL A 70 8.09 13.26 8.12
CA VAL A 70 8.16 13.97 9.41
C VAL A 70 7.93 13.03 10.59
N VAL A 71 6.90 12.17 10.52
CA VAL A 71 6.59 11.23 11.61
C VAL A 71 7.75 10.27 11.87
N VAL A 72 8.35 9.70 10.82
CA VAL A 72 9.47 8.75 10.96
C VAL A 72 10.73 9.45 11.45
N GLU A 73 11.08 10.61 10.90
CA GLU A 73 12.25 11.37 11.32
C GLU A 73 12.16 11.80 12.79
N GLU A 74 11.05 12.42 13.18
CA GLU A 74 10.83 12.92 14.54
C GLU A 74 10.73 11.79 15.57
N TRP A 75 10.14 10.65 15.18
CA TRP A 75 10.09 9.46 16.03
C TRP A 75 11.50 8.90 16.27
N LEU A 76 12.26 8.65 15.20
CA LEU A 76 13.60 8.06 15.31
C LEU A 76 14.60 8.99 16.02
N GLN A 77 14.40 10.31 15.97
CA GLN A 77 15.20 11.26 16.75
C GLN A 77 14.91 11.19 18.26
N ARG A 78 13.66 10.98 18.66
CA ARG A 78 13.24 11.00 20.08
C ARG A 78 13.26 9.61 20.73
N ILE A 79 12.90 8.58 19.99
CA ILE A 79 12.75 7.19 20.43
C ILE A 79 13.51 6.30 19.42
N PRO A 80 14.85 6.34 19.42
CA PRO A 80 15.67 5.59 18.45
C PRO A 80 15.66 4.08 18.72
N GLU A 81 15.48 3.68 19.96
CA GLU A 81 15.49 2.29 20.42
C GLU A 81 14.11 1.93 20.96
N PHE A 82 13.39 1.09 20.22
CA PHE A 82 12.08 0.59 20.60
C PHE A 82 11.89 -0.82 20.06
N GLU A 83 11.01 -1.56 20.72
CA GLU A 83 10.66 -2.93 20.34
C GLU A 83 9.15 -3.10 20.29
N LEU A 84 8.69 -4.09 19.53
CA LEU A 84 7.31 -4.54 19.61
C LEU A 84 7.07 -5.24 20.94
N VAL A 85 5.94 -4.97 21.59
CA VAL A 85 5.57 -5.68 22.83
C VAL A 85 5.52 -7.20 22.57
N PRO A 86 6.21 -8.03 23.38
CA PRO A 86 6.24 -9.47 23.19
C PRO A 86 4.84 -10.11 23.17
N GLY A 87 4.64 -11.07 22.26
CA GLY A 87 3.38 -11.79 22.12
C GLY A 87 2.30 -11.03 21.34
N TYR A 88 2.57 -9.80 20.86
CA TYR A 88 1.63 -9.11 19.99
C TYR A 88 1.57 -9.76 18.60
N THR A 89 0.35 -10.10 18.16
CA THR A 89 0.07 -10.56 16.80
C THR A 89 -0.84 -9.54 16.11
N PRO A 90 -0.44 -8.95 14.97
CA PRO A 90 -1.27 -8.00 14.26
C PRO A 90 -2.46 -8.70 13.60
N GLU A 91 -3.65 -8.10 13.71
CA GLU A 91 -4.85 -8.54 13.01
C GLU A 91 -5.19 -7.60 11.86
N ILE A 92 -5.42 -8.18 10.69
CA ILE A 92 -5.91 -7.46 9.50
C ILE A 92 -7.24 -8.09 9.10
N ALA A 93 -8.29 -7.27 9.01
CA ALA A 93 -9.58 -7.73 8.53
C ALA A 93 -9.55 -7.93 7.01
N PHE A 94 -10.02 -9.09 6.54
CA PHE A 94 -10.15 -9.41 5.12
C PHE A 94 -11.53 -10.01 4.82
N PRO A 95 -12.19 -9.65 3.70
CA PRO A 95 -11.75 -8.73 2.65
C PRO A 95 -11.89 -7.25 3.04
N ALA A 96 -10.89 -6.43 2.68
CA ALA A 96 -10.90 -4.98 2.91
C ALA A 96 -10.50 -4.21 1.65
N MET A 97 -10.88 -2.93 1.57
CA MET A 97 -10.40 -2.02 0.51
C MET A 97 -9.06 -1.36 0.87
N THR A 98 -8.79 -1.27 2.17
CA THR A 98 -7.58 -0.66 2.74
C THR A 98 -7.12 -1.53 3.90
N PHE A 99 -5.81 -1.73 4.02
CA PHE A 99 -5.19 -2.43 5.14
C PHE A 99 -4.54 -1.41 6.08
N ALA A 100 -4.77 -1.56 7.37
CA ALA A 100 -4.16 -0.73 8.40
C ALA A 100 -3.94 -1.56 9.65
N LEU A 101 -2.83 -1.33 10.33
CA LEU A 101 -2.64 -1.79 11.71
C LEU A 101 -3.45 -0.88 12.62
N LYS A 102 -4.47 -1.44 13.29
CA LYS A 102 -5.30 -0.69 14.25
C LYS A 102 -4.52 -0.31 15.52
N THR A 103 -3.59 -1.18 15.89
CA THR A 103 -2.71 -1.04 17.03
C THR A 103 -1.31 -1.47 16.64
N LEU A 104 -0.31 -0.85 17.25
CA LEU A 104 1.09 -1.28 17.17
C LEU A 104 1.72 -0.96 18.54
N PRO A 105 1.58 -1.86 19.53
CA PRO A 105 2.09 -1.60 20.87
C PRO A 105 3.62 -1.71 20.87
N LEU A 106 4.28 -0.60 21.19
CA LEU A 106 5.74 -0.51 21.28
C LEU A 106 6.16 -0.31 22.73
N GLN A 107 7.36 -0.78 23.06
CA GLN A 107 8.04 -0.53 24.33
C GLN A 107 9.39 0.15 24.05
N TRP A 108 9.76 1.12 24.89
CA TRP A 108 11.03 1.84 24.85
C TRP A 108 11.37 2.33 26.27
N ALA A 109 12.65 2.59 26.53
CA ALA A 109 13.15 3.05 27.83
C ALA A 109 13.12 4.58 27.95
#